data_AF-A0A3S0F7Z1-F1
#
_entry.id   AF-A0A3S0F7Z1-F1
#
_cell.length_a   1.000
_cell.length_b   1.000
_cell.length_c   1.000
_cell.angle_alpha   90.00
_cell.angle_beta   90.00
_cell.angle_gamma   90.00
#
_symmetry.space_group_name_H-M   'P 1'
#
loop_
_entity.id
_entity.type
_entity.pdbx_description
1 polymer ?
#
loop_
_entity_poly.entity_id
_entity_poly.type
_entity_poly.pdbx_seq_one_letter_code
_entity_poly.pdbx_strand_id
1 'polypeptide(L)' 'MRVLIQTQGLNLSREDQNHIRQRLRQTLSRFGEKAIGVTLYLRDTKGPRGSEDTDCQLVVDLEDTTAVVRDRGH' A
#
# COMPACT_ATOMS: atom_id res chain seq x y z
N MET A 1 -13.96 4.92 0.16
CA MET A 1 -12.73 4.39 0.80
C MET A 1 -11.58 5.40 0.75
N ARG A 2 -11.02 5.76 1.90
CA ARG A 2 -9.81 6.58 2.05
C ARG A 2 -8.56 5.78 1.64
N VAL A 3 -7.59 6.40 0.96
CA VAL A 3 -6.30 5.76 0.62
C VAL A 3 -5.16 6.63 1.14
N LEU A 4 -4.29 6.05 1.97
CA LEU A 4 -3.06 6.66 2.43
C LEU A 4 -1.86 5.82 1.95
N ILE A 5 -0.82 6.49 1.46
CA ILE A 5 0.44 5.86 1.04
C ILE A 5 1.54 6.49 1.87
N GLN A 6 2.31 5.67 2.57
CA GLN A 6 3.46 6.07 3.36
C GLN A 6 4.71 5.36 2.84
N THR A 7 5.77 6.12 2.63
CA THR A 7 7.03 5.60 2.11
C THR A 7 8.18 5.86 3.07
N GLN A 8 9.12 4.91 3.14
CA GLN A 8 10.39 5.07 3.85
C GLN A 8 11.52 4.65 2.91
N GLY A 9 12.46 5.57 2.63
CA GLY A 9 13.57 5.30 1.70
C GLY A 9 13.19 5.28 0.22
N LEU A 10 11.91 5.45 -0.12
CA LEU A 10 11.39 5.44 -1.49
C LEU A 10 10.82 6.80 -1.88
N ASN A 11 11.18 7.26 -3.09
CA ASN A 11 10.57 8.41 -3.74
C ASN A 11 9.60 7.91 -4.82
N LEU A 12 8.29 8.02 -4.56
CA LEU A 12 7.27 7.69 -5.55
C LEU A 12 6.93 8.91 -6.41
N SER A 13 6.91 8.71 -7.73
CA SER A 13 6.40 9.74 -8.64
C SER A 13 4.90 10.00 -8.40
N ARG A 14 4.40 11.15 -8.86
CA ARG A 14 2.95 11.44 -8.79
C ARG A 14 2.14 10.42 -9.57
N GLU A 15 2.68 9.94 -10.68
CA GLU A 15 2.05 8.93 -11.53
C GLU A 15 1.91 7.59 -10.79
N ASP A 16 2.99 7.11 -10.17
CA ASP A 16 2.97 5.87 -9.38
C ASP A 16 1.98 5.97 -8.21
N GLN A 17 1.99 7.09 -7.48
CA GLN A 17 1.04 7.26 -6.39
C GLN A 17 -0.41 7.25 -6.87
N ASN A 18 -0.70 7.83 -8.03
CA ASN A 18 -2.05 7.81 -8.61
C ASN A 18 -2.44 6.42 -9.09
N HIS A 19 -1.52 5.72 -9.76
CA HIS A 19 -1.71 4.35 -10.21
C HIS A 19 -2.02 3.41 -9.03
N ILE A 20 -1.21 3.48 -7.96
CA ILE A 20 -1.42 2.71 -6.72
C ILE A 20 -2.78 3.04 -6.10
N ARG A 21 -3.14 4.33 -5.96
CA ARG A 21 -4.44 4.75 -5.42
C ARG A 21 -5.61 4.18 -6.23
N GLN A 22 -5.53 4.25 -7.55
CA GLN A 22 -6.56 3.71 -8.43
C GLN A 22 -6.68 2.20 -8.28
N ARG A 23 -5.55 1.48 -8.30
CA ARG A 23 -5.53 0.02 -8.17
C ARG A 23 -6.08 -0.46 -6.83
N LEU A 24 -5.74 0.21 -5.72
CA LEU A 24 -6.28 -0.11 -4.40
C LEU A 24 -7.79 0.12 -4.34
N ARG A 25 -8.28 1.25 -4.88
CA ARG A 25 -9.73 1.52 -4.96
C ARG A 25 -10.47 0.49 -5.79
N GLN A 26 -9.96 0.16 -6.97
CA GLN A 26 -10.57 -0.84 -7.85
C GLN A 26 -10.62 -2.21 -7.17
N THR A 27 -9.51 -2.64 -6.58
CA THR A 27 -9.39 -3.97 -5.96
C THR A 27 -10.30 -4.11 -4.74
N LEU A 28 -10.39 -3.06 -3.92
CA LEU A 28 -11.21 -3.09 -2.70
C LEU A 28 -12.67 -2.67 -2.92
N SER A 29 -13.02 -2.18 -4.12
CA SER A 29 -14.39 -1.77 -4.46
C SER A 29 -15.42 -2.89 -4.26
N ARG A 30 -15.01 -4.15 -4.45
CA ARG A 30 -15.85 -5.35 -4.22
C ARG A 30 -16.34 -5.50 -2.78
N PHE A 31 -15.71 -4.82 -1.81
CA PHE A 31 -16.12 -4.83 -0.42
C PHE A 31 -17.11 -3.69 -0.09
N GLY A 32 -17.46 -2.86 -1.09
CA GLY A 32 -18.43 -1.78 -0.94
C GLY A 32 -18.05 -0.81 0.18
N GLU A 33 -19.03 -0.49 1.02
CA GLU A 33 -18.84 0.41 2.16
C GLU A 33 -18.11 -0.22 3.33
N LYS A 34 -17.99 -1.57 3.36
CA LYS A 34 -17.30 -2.28 4.45
C LYS A 34 -15.80 -1.98 4.49
N ALA A 35 -15.20 -1.63 3.35
CA ALA A 35 -13.82 -1.17 3.27
C ALA A 35 -13.76 0.36 3.38
N ILE A 36 -13.60 0.85 4.60
CA ILE A 36 -13.63 2.29 4.90
C ILE A 36 -12.30 2.97 4.53
N GLY A 37 -11.18 2.25 4.65
CA GLY A 37 -9.85 2.79 4.42
C GLY A 37 -8.80 1.76 4.06
N VAL A 38 -7.73 2.24 3.46
CA VAL A 38 -6.51 1.45 3.25
C VAL A 38 -5.28 2.32 3.42
N THR A 39 -4.30 1.80 4.16
CA THR A 39 -2.98 2.39 4.31
C THR A 39 -1.94 1.43 3.73
N LEU A 40 -1.19 1.89 2.73
CA LEU A 40 -0.07 1.17 2.17
C LEU A 40 1.23 1.76 2.73
N TYR A 41 2.04 0.92 3.35
CA TYR A 41 3.39 1.22 3.79
C TYR A 41 4.36 0.56 2.83
N LEU A 42 5.24 1.36 2.23
CA LEU A 42 6.32 0.89 1.36
C LEU A 42 7.65 1.28 1.97
N ARG A 43 8.53 0.32 2.16
CA ARG A 43 9.85 0.55 2.73
C ARG A 43 10.91 -0.05 1.82
N ASP A 44 11.85 0.79 1.41
CA ASP A 44 13.12 0.30 0.86
C ASP A 44 13.90 -0.35 2.00
N THR A 45 14.21 -1.64 1.83
CA THR A 45 14.91 -2.42 2.86
C THR A 45 16.42 -2.44 2.68
N LYS A 46 16.97 -1.92 1.57
CA LYS A 46 18.42 -1.96 1.33
C LYS A 46 19.04 -0.58 1.16
N GLY A 47 20.16 -0.38 1.84
CA GLY A 47 21.11 0.69 1.53
C GLY A 47 21.81 0.48 0.18
N PRO A 48 22.81 1.31 -0.17
CA PRO A 48 23.25 1.63 -1.55
C PRO A 48 23.85 0.49 -2.41
N ARG A 49 23.73 -0.80 -2.05
CA ARG A 49 24.48 -1.92 -2.66
C ARG A 49 23.64 -3.05 -3.28
N GLY A 50 22.37 -2.82 -3.64
CA GLY A 50 21.69 -3.59 -4.69
C GLY A 50 20.93 -4.85 -4.27
N SER A 51 19.60 -4.73 -4.23
CA SER A 51 18.58 -5.51 -4.96
C SER A 51 17.22 -4.85 -4.71
N GLU A 52 16.22 -5.04 -5.59
CA GLU A 52 14.90 -4.37 -5.58
C GLU A 52 13.96 -4.89 -4.46
N ASP A 53 14.47 -5.15 -3.26
CA ASP A 53 13.67 -5.70 -2.16
C ASP A 53 12.84 -4.59 -1.47
N THR A 54 11.56 -4.48 -1.85
CA THR A 54 10.62 -3.55 -1.23
C THR A 54 9.74 -4.28 -0.21
N ASP A 55 9.86 -3.92 1.08
CA ASP A 55 8.91 -4.36 2.10
C ASP A 55 7.58 -3.61 1.89
N CYS A 56 6.51 -4.36 1.73
CA CYS A 56 5.16 -3.84 1.53
C CYS A 56 4.25 -4.30 2.68
N GLN A 57 3.54 -3.36 3.31
CA GLN A 57 2.48 -3.68 4.25
C GLN A 57 1.20 -2.94 3.88
N LEU A 58 0.14 -3.69 3.65
CA LEU A 58 -1.20 -3.16 3.40
C LEU A 58 -2.06 -3.36 4.64
N VAL A 59 -2.55 -2.26 5.20
CA VAL A 59 -3.53 -2.26 6.30
C VAL A 59 -4.87 -1.83 5.72
N VAL A 60 -5.84 -2.73 5.73
CA VAL A 60 -7.20 -2.45 5.28
C VAL A 60 -8.08 -2.26 6.50
N ASP A 61 -8.60 -1.05 6.64
CA ASP A 61 -9.59 -0.69 7.66
C ASP A 61 -10.96 -1.15 7.16
N LEU A 62 -11.54 -2.13 7.86
CA LEU A 62 -12.91 -2.55 7.67
C LEU A 62 -13.79 -1.94 8.77
N GLU A 63 -15.10 -1.93 8.58
CA GLU A 63 -16.06 -1.33 9.53
C GLU A 63 -15.85 -1.80 10.99
N ASP A 64 -15.68 -3.12 11.20
CA ASP A 64 -15.57 -3.72 12.53
C ASP A 64 -14.19 -4.31 12.85
N THR A 65 -13.24 -4.25 11.91
CA THR A 65 -11.95 -4.96 12.06
C THR A 65 -10.86 -4.40 11.15
N THR A 66 -9.67 -4.96 11.24
CA THR A 66 -8.53 -4.59 10.41
C THR A 66 -7.89 -5.84 9.82
N ALA A 67 -7.65 -5.82 8.50
CA ALA A 67 -6.88 -6.84 7.83
C ALA A 67 -5.47 -6.30 7.52
N VAL A 68 -4.43 -7.06 7.86
CA VAL A 68 -3.04 -6.69 7.60
C VAL A 68 -2.42 -7.74 6.68
N VAL A 69 -1.97 -7.29 5.51
CA VAL A 69 -1.22 -8.11 4.54
C VAL A 69 0.20 -7.59 4.50
N ARG A 70 1.18 -8.49 4.58
CA ARG A 70 2.60 -8.17 4.44
C ARG A 70 3.15 -8.96 3.27
N ASP A 71 3.96 -8.30 2.45
CA ASP A 71 4.62 -8.89 1.32
C ASP A 71 6.04 -8.33 1.20
N ARG A 72 6.94 -9.12 0.63
CA ARG A 72 8.29 -8.68 0.29
C ARG A 72 8.41 -8.79 -1.22
N GLY A 73 8.55 -7.65 -1.90
CA GLY A 73 8.86 -7.64 -3.33
C GLY A 73 10.22 -8.29 -3.56
N HIS A 74 10.30 -9.20 -4.53
CA HIS A 74 11.51 -9.90 -4.99
C HIS A 74 11.79 -9.57 -6.45
#